data_AF-A0A5Q2RIH1-F1
#
_entry.id   AF-A0A5Q2RIH1-F1
#
_cell.length_a   1.000
_cell.length_b   1.000
_cell.length_c   1.000
_cell.angle_alpha   90.00
_cell.angle_beta   90.00
_cell.angle_gamma   90.00
#
_symmetry.space_group_name_H-M   'P 1'
#
loop_
_entity.id
_entity.type
_entity.pdbx_description
1 polymer ?
#
loop_
_entity_poly.entity_id
_entity_poly.type
_entity_poly.pdbx_seq_one_letter_code
_entity_poly.pdbx_strand_id
1 'polypeptide(L)'
;MSDVRVNPPSVRAYGQSAQEMFGSIRTSLEALVSDAVSVDYYGPNAVAFKTKCGQLATELANALTQDMTKIADAVRSTTSNIAASLGGGPVDIAFNGSTISAPAVPAGDESVGANLPALEGMKSTASSHFSAISEQFSNHLSALQNTDWVGTAKDNAVGAVSGFTSSAQSKVQEANTEMATYIDKQIDEINKANK
;
A
#
# COMPACT_ATOMS: atom_id res chain seq x y z
N MET A 1 26.25 17.56 -23.46
CA MET A 1 26.87 16.81 -22.34
C MET A 1 25.90 16.91 -21.19
N SER A 2 25.32 15.80 -20.72
CA SER A 2 24.57 15.83 -19.46
C SER A 2 25.59 15.76 -18.33
N ASP A 3 25.56 16.74 -17.43
CA ASP A 3 26.35 16.67 -16.21
C ASP A 3 25.92 15.43 -15.41
N VAL A 4 26.89 14.62 -15.01
CA VAL A 4 26.67 13.54 -14.04
C VAL A 4 27.17 14.04 -12.69
N ARG A 5 26.25 14.24 -11.75
CA ARG A 5 26.56 14.70 -10.40
C ARG A 5 25.76 13.92 -9.39
N VAL A 6 26.43 13.49 -8.33
CA VAL A 6 25.83 12.74 -7.24
C VAL A 6 26.30 13.36 -5.95
N ASN A 7 25.34 13.71 -5.09
CA ASN A 7 25.57 14.09 -3.71
C ASN A 7 25.25 12.88 -2.82
N PRO A 8 26.26 12.10 -2.37
CA PRO A 8 26.03 10.88 -1.62
C PRO A 8 25.21 11.08 -0.33
N PRO A 9 25.43 12.15 0.47
CA PRO A 9 24.54 12.48 1.59
C PRO A 9 23.05 12.56 1.22
N SER A 10 22.69 13.24 0.12
CA SER A 10 21.29 13.37 -0.31
C SER A 10 20.68 12.02 -0.70
N VAL A 11 21.44 11.20 -1.43
CA VAL A 11 21.01 9.89 -1.89
C VAL A 11 20.85 8.89 -0.73
N ARG A 12 21.72 8.97 0.30
CA ARG A 12 21.58 8.19 1.54
C ARG A 12 20.39 8.63 2.39
N ALA A 13 20.17 9.93 2.52
CA ALA A 13 19.00 10.47 3.22
C ALA A 13 17.69 9.98 2.58
N TYR A 14 17.64 9.97 1.24
CA TYR A 14 16.52 9.36 0.53
C TYR A 14 16.34 7.88 0.85
N GLY A 15 17.40 7.07 0.89
CA GLY A 15 17.31 5.66 1.27
C GLY A 15 16.67 5.43 2.64
N GLN A 16 17.04 6.25 3.64
CA GLN A 16 16.43 6.22 4.97
C GLN A 16 14.95 6.61 4.93
N SER A 17 14.60 7.72 4.27
CA SER A 17 13.21 8.16 4.13
C SER A 17 12.35 7.15 3.36
N ALA A 18 12.90 6.49 2.34
CA ALA A 18 12.20 5.45 1.58
C ALA A 18 11.87 4.24 2.46
N GLN A 19 12.81 3.81 3.30
CA GLN A 19 12.58 2.74 4.27
C GLN A 19 11.49 3.10 5.29
N GLU A 20 11.49 4.33 5.82
CA GLU A 20 10.44 4.81 6.72
C GLU A 20 9.06 4.84 6.03
N MET A 21 9.01 5.33 4.78
CA MET A 21 7.78 5.35 3.99
C MET A 21 7.24 3.95 3.72
N PHE A 22 8.09 2.99 3.34
CA PHE A 22 7.66 1.59 3.14
C PHE A 22 7.20 0.93 4.44
N GLY A 23 7.85 1.25 5.56
CA GLY A 23 7.37 0.85 6.88
C GLY A 23 5.97 1.42 7.18
N SER A 24 5.74 2.69 6.87
CA SER A 24 4.44 3.31 7.07
C SER A 24 3.35 2.75 6.15
N ILE A 25 3.65 2.48 4.88
CA ILE A 25 2.74 1.82 3.94
C ILE A 25 2.33 0.46 4.49
N ARG A 26 3.30 -0.31 4.97
CA ARG A 26 3.05 -1.62 5.59
C ARG A 26 2.10 -1.51 6.78
N THR A 27 2.35 -0.58 7.70
CA THR A 27 1.48 -0.38 8.87
C THR A 27 0.06 -0.01 8.45
N SER A 28 -0.10 0.86 7.43
CA SER A 28 -1.43 1.21 6.89
C SER A 28 -2.13 0.02 6.24
N LEU A 29 -1.39 -0.88 5.58
CA LEU A 29 -1.95 -2.12 5.02
C LEU A 29 -2.37 -3.10 6.11
N GLU A 30 -1.58 -3.26 7.17
CA GLU A 30 -1.93 -4.09 8.32
C GLU A 30 -3.19 -3.55 9.03
N ALA A 31 -3.30 -2.23 9.18
CA ALA A 31 -4.49 -1.58 9.72
C ALA A 31 -5.72 -1.80 8.83
N LEU A 32 -5.62 -1.58 7.52
CA LEU A 32 -6.71 -1.84 6.57
C LEU A 32 -7.22 -3.29 6.65
N VAL A 33 -6.29 -4.25 6.70
CA VAL A 33 -6.61 -5.68 6.77
C VAL A 33 -7.29 -6.03 8.10
N SER A 34 -6.87 -5.42 9.20
CA SER A 34 -7.52 -5.58 10.52
C SER A 34 -8.92 -4.95 10.56
N ASP A 35 -9.04 -3.70 10.12
CA ASP A 35 -10.30 -2.95 10.14
C ASP A 35 -11.35 -3.60 9.22
N ALA A 36 -10.92 -4.23 8.12
CA ALA A 36 -11.79 -4.94 7.19
C ALA A 36 -12.53 -6.14 7.82
N VAL A 37 -12.00 -6.71 8.90
CA VAL A 37 -12.61 -7.88 9.58
C VAL A 37 -13.25 -7.53 10.94
N SER A 38 -13.02 -6.33 11.47
CA SER A 38 -13.45 -5.93 12.81
C SER A 38 -14.80 -5.19 12.85
N VAL A 39 -15.52 -5.11 11.73
CA VAL A 39 -16.81 -4.40 11.67
C VAL A 39 -17.86 -5.05 12.58
N ASP A 40 -18.72 -4.24 13.21
CA ASP A 40 -19.88 -4.68 14.00
C ASP A 40 -20.99 -5.28 13.12
N TYR A 41 -20.71 -6.47 12.60
CA TYR A 41 -21.63 -7.29 11.83
C TYR A 41 -21.52 -8.74 12.31
N TYR A 42 -22.66 -9.36 12.63
CA TYR A 42 -22.78 -10.64 13.31
C TYR A 42 -23.72 -11.58 12.54
N GLY A 43 -23.42 -12.88 12.60
CA GLY A 43 -24.16 -13.96 11.94
C GLY A 43 -23.42 -14.57 10.74
N PRO A 44 -23.98 -15.64 10.13
CA PRO A 44 -23.31 -16.39 9.06
C PRO A 44 -22.91 -15.55 7.84
N ASN A 45 -23.77 -14.61 7.42
CA ASN A 45 -23.47 -13.69 6.33
C ASN A 45 -22.34 -12.71 6.68
N ALA A 46 -22.22 -12.33 7.96
CA ALA A 46 -21.15 -11.46 8.41
C ALA A 46 -19.78 -12.12 8.33
N VAL A 47 -19.71 -13.43 8.61
CA VAL A 47 -18.47 -14.20 8.47
C VAL A 47 -18.02 -14.19 7.01
N ALA A 48 -18.93 -14.46 6.08
CA ALA A 48 -18.62 -14.43 4.64
C ALA A 48 -18.19 -13.04 4.18
N PHE A 49 -18.92 -12.00 4.61
CA PHE A 49 -18.62 -10.60 4.30
C PHE A 49 -17.23 -10.19 4.77
N LYS A 50 -16.94 -10.35 6.07
CA LYS A 50 -15.64 -10.01 6.68
C LYS A 50 -14.52 -10.81 6.03
N THR A 51 -14.75 -12.08 5.73
CA THR A 51 -13.77 -12.94 5.04
C THR A 51 -13.44 -12.37 3.66
N LYS A 52 -14.44 -11.96 2.87
CA LYS A 52 -14.20 -11.38 1.55
C LYS A 52 -13.51 -10.02 1.62
N CYS A 53 -13.91 -9.13 2.54
CA CYS A 53 -13.23 -7.85 2.76
C CYS A 53 -11.77 -8.05 3.19
N GLY A 54 -11.51 -8.97 4.12
CA GLY A 54 -10.17 -9.35 4.55
C GLY A 54 -9.31 -9.93 3.42
N GLN A 55 -9.90 -10.75 2.54
CA GLN A 55 -9.24 -11.28 1.34
C GLN A 55 -8.82 -10.15 0.39
N LEU A 56 -9.73 -9.23 0.04
CA LEU A 56 -9.43 -8.09 -0.84
C LEU A 56 -8.31 -7.21 -0.28
N ALA A 57 -8.36 -6.89 1.02
CA ALA A 57 -7.33 -6.13 1.69
C ALA A 57 -5.98 -6.88 1.68
N THR A 58 -5.99 -8.19 1.93
CA THR A 58 -4.80 -9.04 1.96
C THR A 58 -4.16 -9.16 0.57
N GLU A 59 -4.96 -9.35 -0.48
CA GLU A 59 -4.50 -9.43 -1.86
C GLU A 59 -3.81 -8.13 -2.29
N LEU A 60 -4.43 -6.99 -2.01
CA LEU A 60 -3.81 -5.69 -2.25
C LEU A 60 -2.51 -5.53 -1.45
N ALA A 61 -2.53 -5.83 -0.15
CA ALA A 61 -1.38 -5.65 0.71
C ALA A 61 -0.16 -6.45 0.23
N ASN A 62 -0.38 -7.68 -0.21
CA ASN A 62 0.69 -8.52 -0.75
C ASN A 62 1.16 -8.06 -2.14
N ALA A 63 0.25 -7.59 -3.00
CA ALA A 63 0.62 -7.01 -4.30
C ALA A 63 1.49 -5.75 -4.14
N LEU A 64 1.12 -4.85 -3.22
CA LEU A 64 1.88 -3.63 -2.96
C LEU A 64 3.22 -3.92 -2.28
N THR A 65 3.29 -4.93 -1.41
CA THR A 65 4.55 -5.41 -0.83
C THR A 65 5.53 -5.89 -1.91
N GLN A 66 5.03 -6.58 -2.95
CA GLN A 66 5.85 -6.95 -4.10
C GLN A 66 6.31 -5.74 -4.91
N ASP A 67 5.44 -4.75 -5.13
CA ASP A 67 5.82 -3.53 -5.85
C ASP A 67 6.88 -2.72 -5.07
N MET A 68 6.77 -2.61 -3.75
CA MET A 68 7.81 -2.00 -2.90
C MET A 68 9.16 -2.74 -3.04
N THR A 69 9.13 -4.06 -3.16
CA THR A 69 10.36 -4.87 -3.37
C THR A 69 11.01 -4.49 -4.70
N LYS A 70 10.21 -4.42 -5.77
CA LYS A 70 10.70 -4.05 -7.11
C LYS A 70 11.22 -2.62 -7.16
N ILE A 71 10.58 -1.69 -6.44
CA ILE A 71 11.04 -0.30 -6.31
C ILE A 71 12.40 -0.25 -5.61
N ALA A 72 12.55 -0.93 -4.47
CA ALA A 72 13.81 -1.00 -3.74
C ALA A 72 14.94 -1.57 -4.61
N ASP A 73 14.66 -2.66 -5.34
CA ASP A 73 15.61 -3.28 -6.26
C ASP A 73 16.01 -2.36 -7.42
N ALA A 74 15.05 -1.65 -8.01
CA ALA A 74 15.31 -0.72 -9.10
C ALA A 74 16.22 0.45 -8.66
N VAL A 75 15.95 1.02 -7.49
CA VAL A 75 16.78 2.08 -6.90
C VAL A 75 18.18 1.55 -6.57
N ARG A 76 18.27 0.40 -5.91
CA ARG A 76 19.54 -0.23 -5.54
C ARG A 76 20.40 -0.55 -6.75
N SER A 77 19.83 -1.16 -7.78
CA SER A 77 20.53 -1.49 -9.03
C SER A 77 21.12 -0.23 -9.67
N THR A 78 20.32 0.82 -9.75
CA THR A 78 20.72 2.06 -10.43
C THR A 78 21.77 2.84 -9.64
N THR A 79 21.65 2.88 -8.31
CA THR A 79 22.65 3.52 -7.43
C THR A 79 23.95 2.72 -7.36
N SER A 80 23.91 1.40 -7.47
CA SER A 80 25.10 0.53 -7.55
C SER A 80 25.95 0.82 -8.79
N ASN A 81 25.32 1.00 -9.95
CA ASN A 81 26.02 1.30 -11.20
C ASN A 81 26.80 2.63 -11.14
N ILE A 82 26.20 3.64 -10.51
CA ILE A 82 26.84 4.93 -10.25
C ILE A 82 27.95 4.79 -9.21
N ALA A 83 27.67 4.10 -8.09
CA ALA A 83 28.61 3.88 -7.01
C ALA A 83 29.91 3.23 -7.53
N ALA A 84 29.80 2.21 -8.38
CA ALA A 84 30.94 1.59 -9.05
C ALA A 84 31.71 2.56 -9.96
N SER A 85 31.01 3.48 -10.64
CA SER A 85 31.62 4.41 -11.60
C SER A 85 32.26 5.64 -10.93
N LEU A 86 31.77 6.05 -9.75
CA LEU A 86 32.18 7.29 -9.06
C LEU A 86 32.87 7.04 -7.70
N GLY A 87 33.10 5.79 -7.30
CA GLY A 87 33.75 5.42 -6.03
C GLY A 87 32.85 5.55 -4.80
N GLY A 88 31.53 5.50 -4.98
CA GLY A 88 30.52 5.53 -3.92
C GLY A 88 30.07 4.15 -3.45
N GLY A 89 29.09 4.11 -2.54
CA GLY A 89 28.37 2.89 -2.14
C GLY A 89 26.91 2.92 -2.61
N PRO A 90 26.25 1.76 -2.79
CA PRO A 90 24.85 1.69 -3.21
C PRO A 90 23.90 2.22 -2.14
N VAL A 91 22.68 2.60 -2.55
CA VAL A 91 21.58 2.82 -1.60
C VAL A 91 21.01 1.47 -1.22
N ASP A 92 20.88 1.25 0.08
CA ASP A 92 20.15 0.11 0.62
C ASP A 92 18.80 0.58 1.14
N ILE A 93 17.73 -0.05 0.67
CA ILE A 93 16.36 0.20 1.12
C ILE A 93 15.85 -1.15 1.62
N ALA A 94 15.89 -1.33 2.94
CA ALA A 94 15.40 -2.54 3.58
C ALA A 94 14.01 -2.30 4.16
N PHE A 95 13.07 -3.21 3.91
CA PHE A 95 11.76 -3.20 4.55
C PHE A 95 11.26 -4.63 4.77
N ASN A 96 10.24 -4.77 5.61
CA ASN A 96 9.62 -6.08 5.84
C ASN A 96 8.73 -6.46 4.66
N GLY A 97 9.27 -7.28 3.75
CA GLY A 97 8.56 -7.85 2.60
C GLY A 97 7.70 -9.08 2.90
N SER A 98 7.52 -9.45 4.18
CA SER A 98 6.72 -10.63 4.55
C SER A 98 5.25 -10.43 4.17
N THR A 99 4.57 -11.52 3.85
CA THR A 99 3.14 -11.48 3.54
C THR A 99 2.34 -10.92 4.71
N ILE A 100 1.36 -10.09 4.39
CA ILE A 100 0.34 -9.64 5.35
C ILE A 100 -0.85 -10.60 5.22
N SER A 101 -1.51 -10.91 6.33
CA SER A 101 -2.66 -11.80 6.37
C SER A 101 -3.74 -11.24 7.29
N ALA A 102 -4.99 -11.39 6.88
CA ALA A 102 -6.12 -11.03 7.71
C ALA A 102 -6.19 -11.86 9.00
N PRO A 103 -6.55 -11.24 10.14
CA PRO A 103 -6.95 -12.00 11.32
C PRO A 103 -8.10 -12.94 10.98
N ALA A 104 -8.14 -14.10 11.66
CA ALA A 104 -9.24 -15.05 11.49
C ALA A 104 -10.57 -14.41 11.92
N VAL A 105 -11.60 -14.52 11.08
CA VAL A 105 -12.95 -14.06 11.39
C VAL A 105 -13.60 -15.09 12.33
N PRO A 106 -14.00 -14.72 13.56
CA PRO A 106 -14.66 -15.65 14.46
C PRO A 106 -16.06 -16.01 13.94
N ALA A 107 -16.50 -17.25 14.19
CA ALA A 107 -17.81 -17.74 13.78
C ALA A 107 -19.00 -17.06 14.51
N GLY A 108 -18.71 -16.27 15.56
CA GLY A 108 -19.71 -15.62 16.41
C GLY A 108 -20.31 -16.55 17.46
N ASP A 109 -21.24 -16.03 18.25
CA ASP A 109 -21.99 -16.69 19.32
C ASP A 109 -23.42 -17.09 18.87
N GLU A 110 -23.60 -17.32 17.57
CA GLU A 110 -24.90 -17.56 16.90
C GLU A 110 -25.84 -16.34 16.85
N SER A 111 -25.46 -15.18 17.41
CA SER A 111 -26.21 -13.95 17.23
C SER A 111 -26.17 -13.46 15.78
N VAL A 112 -27.27 -12.83 15.35
CA VAL A 112 -27.40 -12.20 14.03
C VAL A 112 -27.76 -10.74 14.24
N GLY A 113 -27.00 -9.84 13.64
CA GLY A 113 -27.24 -8.41 13.77
C GLY A 113 -26.23 -7.62 12.96
N ALA A 114 -26.65 -6.48 12.41
CA ALA A 114 -25.78 -5.59 11.67
C ALA A 114 -25.91 -4.16 12.22
N ASN A 115 -24.78 -3.56 12.54
CA ASN A 115 -24.71 -2.12 12.79
C ASN A 115 -24.53 -1.42 11.44
N LEU A 116 -25.63 -0.97 10.84
CA LEU A 116 -25.63 -0.25 9.55
C LEU A 116 -24.70 0.97 9.57
N PRO A 117 -24.73 1.85 10.58
CA PRO A 117 -23.73 2.92 10.72
C PRO A 117 -22.28 2.43 10.73
N ALA A 118 -21.98 1.28 11.34
CA ALA A 118 -20.62 0.73 11.33
C ALA A 118 -20.20 0.21 9.94
N LEU A 119 -21.12 -0.41 9.19
CA LEU A 119 -20.89 -0.84 7.80
C LEU A 119 -20.67 0.37 6.88
N GLU A 120 -21.46 1.43 7.03
CA GLU A 120 -21.26 2.70 6.31
C GLU A 120 -19.92 3.35 6.69
N GLY A 121 -19.59 3.35 7.99
CA GLY A 121 -18.31 3.84 8.51
C GLY A 121 -17.11 3.11 7.94
N MET A 122 -17.21 1.79 7.75
CA MET A 122 -16.15 0.96 7.15
C MET A 122 -15.73 1.47 5.78
N LYS A 123 -16.68 1.89 4.94
CA LYS A 123 -16.39 2.44 3.61
C LYS A 123 -15.51 3.69 3.70
N SER A 124 -15.83 4.58 4.65
CA SER A 124 -15.02 5.78 4.88
C SER A 124 -13.64 5.42 5.42
N THR A 125 -13.55 4.51 6.39
CA THR A 125 -12.26 4.05 6.96
C THR A 125 -11.37 3.44 5.88
N ALA A 126 -11.91 2.52 5.07
CA ALA A 126 -11.18 1.89 3.98
C ALA A 126 -10.70 2.95 2.97
N SER A 127 -11.58 3.86 2.56
CA SER A 127 -11.23 4.96 1.63
C SER A 127 -10.09 5.85 2.16
N SER A 128 -10.08 6.14 3.46
CA SER A 128 -9.00 6.88 4.12
C SER A 128 -7.67 6.12 4.06
N HIS A 129 -7.67 4.82 4.35
CA HIS A 129 -6.48 3.97 4.23
C HIS A 129 -5.94 3.93 2.79
N PHE A 130 -6.80 3.69 1.81
CA PHE A 130 -6.40 3.67 0.39
C PHE A 130 -5.82 5.02 -0.07
N SER A 131 -6.41 6.13 0.38
CA SER A 131 -5.90 7.48 0.08
C SER A 131 -4.52 7.70 0.68
N ALA A 132 -4.33 7.34 1.96
CA ALA A 132 -3.05 7.46 2.65
C ALA A 132 -1.94 6.62 1.98
N ILE A 133 -2.24 5.38 1.60
CA ILE A 133 -1.30 4.51 0.89
C ILE A 133 -0.90 5.13 -0.47
N SER A 134 -1.88 5.62 -1.23
CA SER A 134 -1.62 6.27 -2.53
C SER A 134 -0.76 7.53 -2.41
N GLU A 135 -1.00 8.32 -1.36
CA GLU A 135 -0.21 9.52 -1.05
C GLU A 135 1.23 9.16 -0.69
N GLN A 136 1.45 8.11 0.10
CA GLN A 136 2.80 7.66 0.48
C GLN A 136 3.63 7.22 -0.73
N PHE A 137 3.03 6.55 -1.74
CA PHE A 137 3.72 6.23 -2.98
C PHE A 137 4.09 7.49 -3.80
N SER A 138 3.24 8.51 -3.82
CA SER A 138 3.55 9.80 -4.43
C SER A 138 4.71 10.49 -3.70
N ASN A 139 4.64 10.53 -2.37
CA ASN A 139 5.67 11.15 -1.53
C ASN A 139 7.03 10.47 -1.70
N HIS A 140 7.06 9.15 -1.82
CA HIS A 140 8.27 8.39 -2.11
C HIS A 140 8.87 8.77 -3.48
N LEU A 141 8.05 8.85 -4.52
CA LEU A 141 8.50 9.28 -5.85
C LEU A 141 9.06 10.72 -5.82
N SER A 142 8.35 11.65 -5.17
CA SER A 142 8.82 13.02 -5.01
C SER A 142 10.13 13.10 -4.23
N ALA A 143 10.31 12.28 -3.19
CA ALA A 143 11.56 12.21 -2.44
C ALA A 143 12.74 11.79 -3.34
N LEU A 144 12.55 10.78 -4.19
CA LEU A 144 13.56 10.36 -5.17
C LEU A 144 13.87 11.48 -6.18
N GLN A 145 12.84 12.15 -6.71
CA GLN A 145 13.00 13.25 -7.66
C GLN A 145 13.78 14.43 -7.07
N ASN A 146 13.57 14.71 -5.78
CA ASN A 146 14.20 15.82 -5.05
C ASN A 146 15.62 15.51 -4.55
N THR A 147 16.14 14.31 -4.80
CA THR A 147 17.54 14.00 -4.49
C THR A 147 18.49 14.90 -5.28
N ASP A 148 19.60 15.27 -4.67
CA ASP A 148 20.71 15.96 -5.33
C ASP A 148 21.57 14.98 -6.13
N TRP A 149 20.93 14.41 -7.13
CA TRP A 149 21.48 13.48 -8.11
C TRP A 149 21.03 13.97 -9.48
N VAL A 150 21.94 13.94 -10.46
CA VAL A 150 21.71 14.34 -11.85
C VAL A 150 22.41 13.34 -12.77
N GLY A 151 21.73 12.98 -13.86
CA GLY A 151 22.26 12.13 -14.92
C GLY A 151 21.30 11.01 -15.31
N THR A 152 21.58 10.32 -16.42
CA THR A 152 20.72 9.30 -17.02
C THR A 152 20.32 8.18 -16.06
N ALA A 153 21.19 7.81 -15.13
CA ALA A 153 20.86 6.83 -14.12
C ALA A 153 19.78 7.34 -13.15
N LYS A 154 19.74 8.65 -12.81
CA LYS A 154 18.59 9.19 -12.05
C LYS A 154 17.32 9.07 -12.85
N ASP A 155 17.36 9.44 -14.13
CA ASP A 155 16.20 9.42 -15.01
C ASP A 155 15.64 7.99 -15.12
N ASN A 156 16.51 6.99 -15.22
CA ASN A 156 16.12 5.58 -15.23
C ASN A 156 15.47 5.14 -13.91
N ALA A 157 16.05 5.53 -12.76
CA ALA A 157 15.48 5.21 -11.46
C ALA A 157 14.10 5.89 -11.28
N VAL A 158 14.00 7.18 -11.57
CA VAL A 158 12.74 7.94 -11.50
C VAL A 158 11.70 7.34 -12.44
N GLY A 159 12.08 6.97 -13.66
CA GLY A 159 11.17 6.32 -14.62
C GLY A 159 10.64 4.98 -14.11
N ALA A 160 11.52 4.13 -13.57
CA ALA A 160 11.12 2.84 -12.99
C ALA A 160 10.21 3.03 -11.77
N VAL A 161 10.60 3.88 -10.81
CA VAL A 161 9.81 4.14 -9.61
C VAL A 161 8.47 4.78 -9.96
N SER A 162 8.44 5.72 -10.92
CA SER A 162 7.19 6.31 -11.40
C SER A 162 6.24 5.25 -11.97
N GLY A 163 6.74 4.30 -12.77
CA GLY A 163 5.93 3.22 -13.31
C GLY A 163 5.32 2.33 -12.23
N PHE A 164 6.11 1.97 -11.21
CA PHE A 164 5.61 1.20 -10.07
C PHE A 164 4.65 2.01 -9.19
N THR A 165 4.92 3.29 -8.94
CA THR A 165 4.01 4.20 -8.21
C THR A 165 2.65 4.28 -8.91
N SER A 166 2.62 4.48 -10.23
CA SER A 166 1.36 4.51 -10.98
C SER A 166 0.63 3.16 -10.93
N SER A 167 1.36 2.04 -11.07
CA SER A 167 0.76 0.70 -10.96
C SER A 167 0.17 0.44 -9.57
N ALA A 168 0.88 0.84 -8.51
CA ALA A 168 0.42 0.72 -7.13
C ALA A 168 -0.85 1.55 -6.89
N GLN A 169 -0.89 2.79 -7.39
CA GLN A 169 -2.06 3.65 -7.29
C GLN A 169 -3.27 3.08 -8.02
N SER A 170 -3.09 2.50 -9.21
CA SER A 170 -4.18 1.81 -9.92
C SER A 170 -4.72 0.63 -9.11
N LYS A 171 -3.85 -0.22 -8.57
CA LYS A 171 -4.27 -1.37 -7.71
C LYS A 171 -5.03 -0.90 -6.48
N VAL A 172 -4.58 0.18 -5.84
CA VAL A 172 -5.27 0.78 -4.70
C VAL A 172 -6.66 1.28 -5.09
N GLN A 173 -6.79 1.96 -6.22
CA GLN A 173 -8.08 2.45 -6.72
C GLN A 173 -9.03 1.31 -7.08
N GLU A 174 -8.54 0.27 -7.73
CA GLU A 174 -9.31 -0.93 -8.09
C GLU A 174 -9.83 -1.64 -6.82
N ALA A 175 -8.94 -1.90 -5.85
CA ALA A 175 -9.30 -2.53 -4.58
C ALA A 175 -10.29 -1.68 -3.77
N ASN A 176 -10.12 -0.35 -3.74
CA ASN A 176 -11.08 0.55 -3.10
C ASN A 176 -12.46 0.45 -3.74
N THR A 177 -12.51 0.46 -5.07
CA THR A 177 -13.76 0.36 -5.83
C THR A 177 -14.45 -0.98 -5.58
N GLU A 178 -13.71 -2.08 -5.60
CA GLU A 178 -14.24 -3.43 -5.36
C GLU A 178 -14.78 -3.57 -3.93
N MET A 179 -14.02 -3.13 -2.94
CA MET A 179 -14.42 -3.17 -1.53
C MET A 179 -15.65 -2.28 -1.27
N ALA A 180 -15.65 -1.04 -1.76
CA ALA A 180 -16.79 -0.14 -1.64
C ALA A 180 -18.06 -0.72 -2.28
N THR A 181 -17.95 -1.29 -3.48
CA THR A 181 -19.07 -1.93 -4.18
C THR A 181 -19.61 -3.13 -3.40
N TYR A 182 -18.74 -3.92 -2.79
CA TYR A 182 -19.14 -5.07 -1.98
C TYR A 182 -19.85 -4.64 -0.69
N ILE A 183 -19.35 -3.60 -0.01
CA ILE A 183 -19.99 -2.98 1.15
C ILE A 183 -21.38 -2.44 0.80
N ASP A 184 -21.50 -1.67 -0.30
CA ASP A 184 -22.76 -1.08 -0.73
C ASP A 184 -23.82 -2.15 -1.02
N LYS A 185 -23.44 -3.24 -1.70
CA LYS A 185 -24.33 -4.39 -1.95
C LYS A 185 -24.83 -5.01 -0.65
N GLN A 186 -23.95 -5.19 0.33
CA GLN A 186 -24.33 -5.79 1.61
C GLN A 186 -25.31 -4.89 2.39
N ILE A 187 -25.08 -3.57 2.38
CA ILE A 187 -25.96 -2.57 3.00
C ILE A 187 -27.34 -2.59 2.32
N ASP A 188 -27.39 -2.63 0.99
CA ASP A 188 -28.64 -2.69 0.22
C ASP A 188 -29.45 -3.95 0.54
N GLU A 189 -28.79 -5.11 0.68
CA GLU A 189 -29.44 -6.36 1.07
C GLU A 189 -30.03 -6.29 2.47
N ILE A 190 -29.29 -5.74 3.44
CA ILE A 190 -29.78 -5.56 4.81
C ILE A 190 -30.98 -4.59 4.83
N ASN A 191 -30.88 -3.47 4.10
CA ASN A 191 -31.97 -2.49 4.01
C ASN A 191 -33.23 -3.05 3.35
N LYS A 192 -33.10 -3.96 2.38
CA LYS A 192 -34.25 -4.68 1.80
C LYS A 192 -34.88 -5.65 2.78
N ALA A 193 -34.07 -6.36 3.58
CA ALA A 193 -34.55 -7.31 4.58
C ALA A 193 -35.21 -6.62 5.79
N ASN A 194 -34.88 -5.36 6.06
CA ASN A 194 -35.45 -4.56 7.14
C ASN A 194 -36.81 -3.90 6.79
N LYS A 195 -37.34 -4.11 5.58
CA LYS A 195 -38.64 -3.61 5.11
C LYS A 195 -39.67 -4.72 5.10
#